data_AF-R4KR32-F1
#
_entry.id   AF-R4KR32-F1
#
_cell.length_a   1.000
_cell.length_b   1.000
_cell.length_c   1.000
_cell.angle_alpha   90.00
_cell.angle_beta   90.00
_cell.angle_gamma   90.00
#
_symmetry.space_group_name_H-M   'P 1'
#
loop_
_entity.id
_entity.type
_entity.pdbx_description
1 polymer ?
#
loop_
_entity_poly.entity_id
_entity_poly.type
_entity_poly.pdbx_seq_one_letter_code
_entity_poly.pdbx_strand_id
1 'polypeptide(L)'
;MSSISHADNHSINLGAPSFVQRFIKSLEGFFRTTCTTRQARIWHGRFSYPLIPNTSIRNFHNMPRVTTIDAGECYICIFDEVGYQGNYQIIGPGEKAQLTGCSSIVVSSQKISVASVMQNSRPPVGYWEMDGPTYLARFSSGYRYA
;
A
#
# COMPACT_ATOMS: atom_id res chain seq x y z
N MET A 1 -41.79 -14.00 -53.04
CA MET A 1 -40.74 -14.52 -52.13
C MET A 1 -40.16 -13.35 -51.36
N SER A 2 -39.80 -13.54 -50.09
CA SER A 2 -39.26 -12.53 -49.16
C SER A 2 -37.90 -11.98 -49.65
N SER A 3 -37.36 -10.84 -49.20
CA SER A 3 -37.19 -10.37 -47.80
C SER A 3 -37.06 -8.83 -47.67
N ILE A 4 -37.26 -8.29 -46.45
CA ILE A 4 -37.15 -6.87 -46.08
C ILE A 4 -36.26 -6.71 -44.83
N SER A 5 -35.37 -5.71 -44.85
CA SER A 5 -34.74 -5.02 -43.70
C SER A 5 -34.00 -3.78 -44.26
N HIS A 6 -34.18 -2.50 -43.88
CA HIS A 6 -34.63 -1.82 -42.64
C HIS A 6 -33.89 -2.32 -41.38
N ALA A 7 -33.25 -1.51 -40.52
CA ALA A 7 -32.92 -0.06 -40.49
C ALA A 7 -31.81 0.14 -39.40
N ASP A 8 -31.29 1.30 -39.01
CA ASP A 8 -31.44 2.73 -39.41
C ASP A 8 -30.14 3.50 -39.03
N ASN A 9 -30.15 4.83 -39.02
CA ASN A 9 -29.11 5.69 -38.46
C ASN A 9 -29.05 5.66 -36.91
N HIS A 10 -27.87 5.88 -36.34
CA HIS A 10 -27.81 6.73 -35.14
C HIS A 10 -26.51 7.54 -35.04
N SER A 11 -26.70 8.81 -34.69
CA SER A 11 -25.67 9.80 -34.36
C SER A 11 -25.26 9.72 -32.89
N ILE A 12 -24.11 10.31 -32.54
CA ILE A 12 -23.96 11.43 -31.59
C ILE A 12 -22.47 11.60 -31.20
N ASN A 13 -22.01 12.86 -31.20
CA ASN A 13 -20.70 13.31 -30.75
C ASN A 13 -20.86 13.95 -29.36
N LEU A 14 -20.13 13.51 -28.33
CA LEU A 14 -20.19 14.12 -26.99
C LEU A 14 -18.99 13.80 -26.07
N GLY A 15 -18.12 14.79 -25.87
CA GLY A 15 -17.75 15.28 -24.52
C GLY A 15 -16.73 14.53 -23.64
N ALA A 16 -15.51 15.09 -23.57
CA ALA A 16 -14.54 15.02 -22.45
C ALA A 16 -13.81 13.69 -22.17
N PRO A 17 -12.57 13.79 -21.63
CA PRO A 17 -12.40 13.38 -20.24
C PRO A 17 -11.37 14.22 -19.45
N SER A 18 -11.85 14.96 -18.44
CA SER A 18 -11.02 15.49 -17.33
C SER A 18 -11.31 14.79 -15.99
N PHE A 19 -12.04 13.67 -16.01
CA PHE A 19 -12.54 12.97 -14.82
C PHE A 19 -11.75 11.68 -14.45
N VAL A 20 -10.87 11.21 -15.33
CA VAL A 20 -10.22 9.90 -15.21
C VAL A 20 -9.13 9.86 -14.12
N GLN A 21 -8.52 11.00 -13.77
CA GLN A 21 -7.43 11.06 -12.78
C GLN A 21 -7.87 10.87 -11.31
N ARG A 22 -9.17 10.70 -11.00
CA ARG A 22 -9.66 10.52 -9.62
C ARG A 22 -10.19 9.12 -9.28
N PHE A 23 -10.14 8.16 -10.20
CA PHE A 23 -10.79 6.84 -10.04
C PHE A 23 -9.87 5.62 -9.85
N ILE A 24 -8.55 5.81 -9.64
CA ILE A 24 -7.66 4.71 -9.21
C ILE A 24 -7.83 4.47 -7.68
N LYS A 25 -9.03 4.03 -7.28
CA LYS A 25 -9.39 3.73 -5.88
C LYS A 25 -10.21 2.44 -5.70
N SER A 26 -10.30 1.61 -6.75
CA SER A 26 -11.00 0.34 -6.75
C SER A 26 -10.40 -0.60 -7.82
N LEU A 27 -10.48 -1.93 -7.60
CA LEU A 27 -10.18 -3.03 -8.54
C LEU A 27 -8.82 -3.78 -8.49
N GLU A 28 -8.14 -3.90 -7.32
CA GLU A 28 -7.18 -5.02 -7.11
C GLU A 28 -7.44 -5.87 -5.85
N GLY A 29 -8.63 -5.74 -5.25
CA GLY A 29 -9.01 -6.45 -4.01
C GLY A 29 -9.63 -7.85 -4.19
N PHE A 30 -9.13 -8.70 -5.10
CA PHE A 30 -9.83 -9.94 -5.47
C PHE A 30 -8.99 -11.24 -5.60
N PHE A 31 -8.08 -11.50 -4.64
CA PHE A 31 -7.56 -12.87 -4.41
C PHE A 31 -7.49 -13.21 -2.91
N ARG A 32 -8.66 -13.44 -2.31
CA ARG A 32 -8.78 -14.07 -0.99
C ARG A 32 -8.21 -15.50 -1.04
N THR A 33 -7.03 -15.69 -0.48
CA THR A 33 -6.47 -17.01 -0.17
C THR A 33 -6.64 -17.32 1.32
N THR A 34 -6.73 -18.61 1.63
CA THR A 34 -7.10 -19.21 2.93
C THR A 34 -6.47 -18.57 4.17
N CYS A 35 -7.28 -18.45 5.24
CA CYS A 35 -6.89 -17.95 6.56
C CYS A 35 -5.89 -18.87 7.28
N THR A 36 -4.63 -18.78 6.89
CA THR A 36 -3.50 -18.94 7.80
C THR A 36 -3.16 -17.53 8.28
N THR A 37 -3.00 -17.30 9.59
CA THR A 37 -2.72 -15.96 10.16
C THR A 37 -1.50 -15.33 9.48
N ARG A 38 -1.74 -14.41 8.54
CA ARG A 38 -0.71 -13.96 7.61
C ARG A 38 0.02 -12.80 8.27
N GLN A 39 1.29 -12.99 8.60
CA GLN A 39 2.10 -11.91 9.13
C GLN A 39 2.32 -10.85 8.04
N ALA A 40 2.17 -9.58 8.38
CA ALA A 40 2.52 -8.47 7.50
C ALA A 40 4.00 -8.56 7.10
N ARG A 41 4.35 -8.19 5.86
CA ARG A 41 5.71 -8.31 5.33
C ARG A 41 6.03 -7.20 4.34
N ILE A 42 7.31 -6.88 4.23
CA ILE A 42 7.85 -5.89 3.30
C ILE A 42 8.99 -6.50 2.47
N TRP A 43 9.04 -6.17 1.18
CA TRP A 43 10.06 -6.64 0.25
C TRP A 43 10.87 -5.48 -0.31
N HIS A 44 12.18 -5.70 -0.41
CA HIS A 44 13.14 -4.85 -1.09
C HIS A 44 13.75 -5.69 -2.23
N GLY A 45 12.99 -5.88 -3.31
CA GLY A 45 13.29 -6.84 -4.36
C GLY A 45 13.16 -8.28 -3.87
N ARG A 46 14.26 -9.04 -3.88
CA ARG A 46 14.30 -10.44 -3.40
C ARG A 46 14.37 -10.56 -1.88
N PHE A 47 14.80 -9.51 -1.18
CA PHE A 47 14.91 -9.48 0.27
C PHE A 47 13.54 -9.19 0.91
N SER A 48 13.21 -9.82 2.05
CA SER A 48 12.01 -9.47 2.82
C SER A 48 12.10 -9.80 4.31
N TYR A 49 11.41 -8.99 5.12
CA TYR A 49 11.31 -9.15 6.56
C TYR A 49 9.86 -8.92 7.03
N PRO A 50 9.48 -9.44 8.20
CA PRO A 50 8.15 -9.19 8.76
C PRO A 50 7.97 -7.74 9.19
N LEU A 51 6.73 -7.28 9.12
CA LEU A 51 6.27 -6.05 9.75
C LEU A 51 5.50 -6.40 11.03
N ILE A 52 5.90 -5.78 12.12
CA ILE A 52 5.32 -5.95 13.46
C ILE A 52 4.15 -4.95 13.63
N PRO A 53 2.99 -5.38 14.16
CA PRO A 53 1.89 -4.47 14.45
C PRO A 53 2.27 -3.35 15.41
N ASN A 54 1.65 -2.18 15.23
CA ASN A 54 1.83 -0.98 16.07
C ASN A 54 3.29 -0.47 16.08
N THR A 55 3.92 -0.51 14.91
CA THR A 55 5.25 0.04 14.63
C THR A 55 5.21 0.95 13.41
N SER A 56 6.26 1.74 13.19
CA SER A 56 6.40 2.60 12.02
C SER A 56 7.86 2.74 11.62
N ILE A 57 8.08 2.96 10.33
CA ILE A 57 9.40 3.20 9.76
C ILE A 57 9.39 4.63 9.20
N ARG A 58 10.15 5.54 9.82
CA ARG A 58 10.18 6.97 9.50
C ARG A 58 10.89 7.25 8.17
N ASN A 59 11.89 6.44 7.83
CA ASN A 59 12.65 6.50 6.58
C ASN A 59 13.31 5.14 6.27
N PHE A 60 13.55 4.84 4.99
CA PHE A 60 14.34 3.68 4.54
C PHE A 60 15.77 4.07 4.09
N HIS A 61 16.40 5.03 4.75
CA HIS A 61 17.73 5.49 4.37
C HIS A 61 18.76 4.35 4.41
N ASN A 62 19.69 4.33 3.45
CA ASN A 62 20.68 3.25 3.25
C ASN A 62 20.11 1.83 3.03
N MET A 63 18.82 1.71 2.71
CA MET A 63 18.21 0.44 2.26
C MET A 63 17.91 0.49 0.75
N PRO A 64 17.87 -0.66 0.06
CA PRO A 64 17.33 -0.72 -1.30
C PRO A 64 15.86 -0.28 -1.31
N ARG A 65 15.32 0.14 -2.47
CA ARG A 65 13.91 0.53 -2.57
C ARG A 65 12.96 -0.58 -2.12
N VAL A 66 11.87 -0.20 -1.44
CA VAL A 66 10.73 -1.09 -1.20
C VAL A 66 10.05 -1.37 -2.54
N THR A 67 9.78 -2.63 -2.85
CA THR A 67 9.12 -3.04 -4.09
C THR A 67 7.71 -3.56 -3.86
N THR A 68 7.42 -4.07 -2.67
CA THR A 68 6.14 -4.73 -2.38
C THR A 68 5.88 -4.75 -0.88
N ILE A 69 4.62 -4.59 -0.47
CA ILE A 69 4.17 -4.79 0.91
C ILE A 69 2.94 -5.71 0.90
N ASP A 70 2.88 -6.62 1.86
CA ASP A 70 1.77 -7.52 2.17
C ASP A 70 1.25 -7.15 3.55
N ALA A 71 -0.04 -6.80 3.62
CA ALA A 71 -0.65 -6.30 4.83
C ALA A 71 -0.82 -7.38 5.91
N GLY A 72 -0.87 -8.66 5.53
CA GLY A 72 -1.18 -9.72 6.48
C GLY A 72 -2.51 -9.45 7.19
N GLU A 73 -2.53 -9.52 8.52
CA GLU A 73 -3.67 -9.11 9.36
C GLU A 73 -3.68 -7.61 9.77
N CYS A 74 -2.78 -6.78 9.23
CA CYS A 74 -2.60 -5.38 9.61
C CYS A 74 -3.28 -4.39 8.64
N TYR A 75 -3.41 -3.15 9.10
CA TYR A 75 -3.56 -1.98 8.23
C TYR A 75 -2.20 -1.30 8.08
N ILE A 76 -1.79 -1.00 6.85
CA ILE A 76 -0.52 -0.33 6.56
C ILE A 76 -0.79 0.95 5.78
N CYS A 77 -0.32 2.07 6.32
CA CYS A 77 -0.26 3.35 5.62
C CYS A 77 1.14 3.50 5.04
N ILE A 78 1.20 3.77 3.74
CA ILE A 78 2.41 3.83 2.93
C ILE A 78 2.54 5.24 2.39
N PHE A 79 3.70 5.86 2.54
CA PHE A 79 3.97 7.24 2.16
C PHE A 79 5.16 7.29 1.19
N ASP A 80 5.06 8.07 0.12
CA ASP A 80 6.14 8.21 -0.86
C ASP A 80 7.30 9.10 -0.38
N GLU A 81 7.07 9.97 0.61
CA GLU A 81 8.08 10.80 1.28
C GLU A 81 8.43 10.31 2.70
N VAL A 82 9.54 10.80 3.24
CA VAL A 82 10.03 10.50 4.60
C VAL A 82 9.21 11.24 5.66
N GLY A 83 9.12 10.70 6.88
CA GLY A 83 8.41 11.36 7.97
C GLY A 83 6.89 11.44 7.78
N TYR A 84 6.32 10.48 7.05
CA TYR A 84 4.88 10.29 6.81
C TYR A 84 4.23 11.45 6.03
N GLN A 85 4.93 11.94 5.00
CA GLN A 85 4.50 13.04 4.13
C GLN A 85 4.24 12.57 2.69
N GLY A 86 3.91 13.51 1.80
CA GLY A 86 3.69 13.25 0.37
C GLY A 86 2.37 12.56 0.06
N ASN A 87 2.34 11.81 -1.04
CA ASN A 87 1.21 10.97 -1.40
C ASN A 87 1.19 9.71 -0.54
N TYR A 88 -0.01 9.20 -0.27
CA TYR A 88 -0.17 7.99 0.53
C TYR A 88 -1.12 6.96 -0.08
N GLN A 89 -0.86 5.70 0.24
CA GLN A 89 -1.73 4.57 0.02
C GLN A 89 -2.02 3.89 1.36
N ILE A 90 -3.23 3.35 1.52
CA ILE A 90 -3.56 2.46 2.65
C ILE A 90 -3.86 1.09 2.06
N ILE A 91 -3.29 0.04 2.65
CA ILE A 91 -3.70 -1.35 2.43
C ILE A 91 -4.21 -1.95 3.74
N GLY A 92 -5.27 -2.76 3.64
CA GLY A 92 -5.92 -3.44 4.77
C GLY A 92 -5.63 -4.94 4.81
N PRO A 93 -6.16 -5.66 5.82
CA PRO A 93 -5.91 -7.08 6.01
C PRO A 93 -6.20 -7.93 4.77
N GLY A 94 -5.25 -8.78 4.41
CA GLY A 94 -5.26 -9.65 3.23
C GLY A 94 -4.83 -8.98 1.91
N GLU A 95 -4.61 -7.66 1.89
CA GLU A 95 -4.20 -6.93 0.69
C GLU A 95 -2.67 -6.92 0.50
N LYS A 96 -2.24 -6.74 -0.75
CA LYS A 96 -0.84 -6.67 -1.14
C LYS A 96 -0.67 -5.61 -2.23
N ALA A 97 0.32 -4.74 -2.09
CA ALA A 97 0.62 -3.69 -3.06
C ALA A 97 2.03 -3.87 -3.64
N GLN A 98 2.16 -3.71 -4.97
CA GLN A 98 3.44 -3.41 -5.60
C GLN A 98 3.66 -1.90 -5.56
N LEU A 99 4.89 -1.46 -5.30
CA LEU A 99 5.19 -0.06 -5.01
C LEU A 99 6.28 0.47 -5.93
N THR A 100 6.02 1.64 -6.51
CA THR A 100 7.00 2.44 -7.27
C THR A 100 7.74 3.43 -6.38
N GLY A 101 7.09 3.93 -5.33
CA GLY A 101 7.65 4.78 -4.29
C GLY A 101 7.13 4.40 -2.92
N CYS A 102 8.02 4.41 -1.92
CA CYS A 102 7.72 4.17 -0.52
C CYS A 102 8.96 4.58 0.30
N SER A 103 8.81 5.64 1.08
CA SER A 103 9.88 6.23 1.89
C SER A 103 9.58 6.16 3.38
N SER A 104 8.32 6.07 3.80
CA SER A 104 7.94 5.82 5.19
C SER A 104 6.64 5.02 5.30
N ILE A 105 6.45 4.28 6.40
CA ILE A 105 5.23 3.48 6.64
C ILE A 105 4.78 3.52 8.11
N VAL A 106 3.48 3.32 8.33
CA VAL A 106 2.90 3.03 9.65
C VAL A 106 2.12 1.73 9.57
N VAL A 107 2.41 0.80 10.48
CA VAL A 107 1.82 -0.55 10.56
C VAL A 107 0.96 -0.63 11.81
N SER A 108 -0.32 -0.95 11.65
CA SER A 108 -1.31 -0.93 12.74
C SER A 108 -2.13 -2.22 12.78
N SER A 109 -2.51 -2.65 13.98
CA SER A 109 -3.55 -3.68 14.16
C SER A 109 -4.98 -3.16 13.96
N GLN A 110 -5.16 -1.86 13.69
CA GLN A 110 -6.48 -1.21 13.55
C GLN A 110 -6.46 -0.11 12.47
N LYS A 111 -7.63 0.40 12.08
CA LYS A 111 -7.69 1.56 11.18
C LYS A 111 -7.21 2.81 11.90
N ILE A 112 -6.34 3.59 11.25
CA ILE A 112 -5.77 4.84 11.80
C ILE A 112 -6.10 6.04 10.91
N SER A 113 -6.13 7.24 11.50
CA SER A 113 -6.33 8.49 10.76
C SER A 113 -5.01 8.93 10.12
N VAL A 114 -4.87 8.74 8.82
CA VAL A 114 -3.70 9.21 8.05
C VAL A 114 -3.53 10.73 8.15
N ALA A 115 -4.63 11.50 8.16
CA ALA A 115 -4.57 12.95 8.33
C ALA A 115 -3.88 13.35 9.64
N SER A 116 -4.15 12.63 10.75
CA SER A 116 -3.49 12.85 12.03
C SER A 116 -1.99 12.52 11.98
N VAL A 117 -1.61 11.46 11.26
CA VAL A 117 -0.20 11.05 11.08
C VAL A 117 0.57 12.11 10.28
N MET A 118 0.02 12.55 9.14
CA MET A 118 0.63 13.56 8.27
C MET A 118 0.75 14.91 8.98
N GLN A 119 -0.33 15.40 9.60
CA GLN A 119 -0.36 16.70 10.29
C GLN A 119 0.69 16.81 11.39
N ASN A 120 0.97 15.72 12.11
CA ASN A 120 1.93 15.70 13.21
C ASN A 120 3.33 15.20 12.79
N SER A 121 3.51 14.72 11.55
CA SER A 121 4.73 14.06 11.06
C SER A 121 5.22 12.92 11.99
N ARG A 122 4.27 12.19 12.58
CA ARG A 122 4.46 11.19 13.65
C ARG A 122 3.39 10.09 13.58
N PRO A 123 3.71 8.84 13.95
CA PRO A 123 2.72 7.77 14.08
C PRO A 123 1.77 8.03 15.26
N PRO A 124 0.69 7.22 15.41
CA PRO A 124 -0.18 7.30 16.59
C PRO A 124 0.58 7.05 17.90
N VAL A 125 0.08 7.62 19.00
CA VAL A 125 0.68 7.48 20.34
C VAL A 125 0.79 6.01 20.73
N GLY A 126 1.95 5.63 21.30
CA GLY A 126 2.26 4.26 21.72
C GLY A 126 2.87 3.36 20.63
N TYR A 127 3.07 3.89 19.41
CA TYR A 127 3.70 3.15 18.33
C TYR A 127 5.22 3.28 18.43
N TRP A 128 5.94 2.20 18.12
CA TRP A 128 7.39 2.24 18.02
C TRP A 128 7.80 2.87 16.70
N GLU A 129 8.47 4.02 16.76
CA GLU A 129 9.08 4.70 15.61
C GLU A 129 10.58 4.40 15.54
N MET A 130 11.07 4.13 14.32
CA MET A 130 12.49 3.96 14.03
C MET A 130 12.78 4.16 12.53
N ASP A 131 14.05 4.23 12.14
CA ASP A 131 14.43 4.10 10.73
C ASP A 131 14.49 2.63 10.29
N GLY A 132 14.55 2.40 8.97
CA GLY A 132 14.55 1.07 8.37
C GLY A 132 15.73 0.19 8.81
N PRO A 133 16.99 0.69 8.83
CA PRO A 133 18.13 -0.08 9.36
C PRO A 133 17.94 -0.49 10.83
N THR A 134 17.46 0.40 11.69
CA THR A 134 17.18 0.11 13.10
C THR A 134 16.02 -0.89 13.24
N TYR A 135 14.99 -0.77 12.41
CA TYR A 135 13.89 -1.74 12.34
C TYR A 135 14.40 -3.14 12.02
N LEU A 136 15.26 -3.23 11.01
CA LEU A 136 15.84 -4.48 10.56
C LEU A 136 16.71 -5.12 11.66
N ALA A 137 17.58 -4.32 12.28
CA ALA A 137 18.41 -4.76 13.41
C ALA A 137 17.58 -5.20 14.63
N ARG A 138 16.42 -4.58 14.86
CA ARG A 138 15.57 -4.86 16.04
C ARG A 138 14.62 -6.06 15.85
N PHE A 139 14.05 -6.23 14.65
CA PHE A 139 12.95 -7.17 14.41
C PHE A 139 13.24 -8.26 13.38
N SER A 140 14.34 -8.19 12.63
CA SER A 140 14.82 -9.32 11.83
C SER A 140 16.11 -9.89 12.41
N SER A 141 15.95 -10.80 13.38
CA SER A 141 17.05 -11.59 13.94
C SER A 141 17.59 -12.56 12.88
N GLY A 142 18.57 -12.07 12.12
CA GLY A 142 19.27 -12.82 11.07
C GLY A 142 18.83 -12.40 9.67
N TYR A 143 19.81 -11.90 8.90
CA TYR A 143 19.74 -11.75 7.44
C TYR A 143 19.47 -13.12 6.79
N ARG A 144 18.20 -13.48 6.61
CA ARG A 144 17.81 -14.66 5.81
C ARG A 144 17.91 -14.30 4.33
N TYR A 145 19.10 -14.48 3.77
CA TYR A 145 19.25 -14.70 2.33
C TYR A 145 18.44 -15.96 1.96
N ALA A 146 17.65 -15.83 0.89
CA ALA A 146 16.84 -16.89 0.28
C ALA A 146 17.09 -16.93 -1.23
#